data_AF-A0A0B2W329-F1
#
_entry.id   AF-A0A0B2W329-F1
#
_cell.length_a   1.000
_cell.length_b   1.000
_cell.length_c   1.000
_cell.angle_alpha   90.00
_cell.angle_beta   90.00
_cell.angle_gamma   90.00
#
_symmetry.space_group_name_H-M   'P 1'
#
loop_
_entity.id
_entity.type
_entity.pdbx_description
1 polymer ?
#
loop_
_entity_poly.entity_id
_entity_poly.type
_entity_poly.pdbx_seq_one_letter_code
_entity_poly.pdbx_strand_id
1 'polypeptide(L)'
;MLRPLSQQLRLALNRSFIRYLQTSSSLSAGEYEYQDPKSEDEVVNVTFILRDGTSKKVRGKVGDNVMYLAHRYGVEIEGACEASLACSTCHVYVDEAHLNKLSEPKEEEEDMLDMAPLLKPNSRLSCQIVLTKELNNITLTLPQVTRNFYVDGHVPEPH
;
A
#
# COMPACT_ATOMS: atom_id res chain seq x y z
N MET A 1 -12.86 22.88 -72.58
CA MET A 1 -14.02 22.10 -73.07
C MET A 1 -14.00 20.73 -72.42
N LEU A 2 -15.11 20.40 -71.74
CA LEU A 2 -15.72 19.08 -71.49
C LEU A 2 -14.91 17.94 -70.83
N ARG A 3 -15.32 17.63 -69.59
CA ARG A 3 -15.16 16.31 -68.93
C ARG A 3 -16.07 15.27 -69.61
N PRO A 4 -15.76 13.96 -69.46
CA PRO A 4 -16.82 13.00 -69.18
C PRO A 4 -16.54 12.12 -67.95
N LEU A 5 -17.64 11.73 -67.30
CA LEU A 5 -17.78 10.75 -66.22
C LEU A 5 -17.64 9.30 -66.73
N SER A 6 -17.01 8.43 -65.94
CA SER A 6 -17.50 7.08 -65.55
C SER A 6 -16.40 6.43 -64.67
N GLN A 7 -16.65 6.09 -63.39
CA GLN A 7 -17.14 4.78 -62.92
C GLN A 7 -16.37 3.61 -63.57
N GLN A 8 -15.70 2.67 -62.92
CA GLN A 8 -15.59 2.04 -61.59
C GLN A 8 -14.12 1.51 -61.53
N LEU A 9 -13.46 1.07 -60.47
CA LEU A 9 -13.79 0.03 -59.49
C LEU A 9 -12.54 -0.11 -58.59
N ARG A 10 -12.75 -0.18 -57.27
CA ARG A 10 -11.97 -0.80 -56.18
C ARG A 10 -10.54 -1.29 -56.48
N LEU A 11 -9.60 -0.91 -55.60
CA LEU A 11 -9.01 -1.85 -54.62
C LEU A 11 -8.18 -1.06 -53.59
N ALA A 12 -8.61 -1.15 -52.33
CA ALA A 12 -7.89 -0.66 -51.17
C ALA A 12 -6.69 -1.55 -50.90
N LEU A 13 -5.49 -0.97 -50.82
CA LEU A 13 -4.34 -1.62 -50.18
C LEU A 13 -4.18 -1.00 -48.79
N ASN A 14 -4.75 -1.73 -47.84
CA ASN A 14 -4.71 -1.47 -46.42
C ASN A 14 -3.25 -1.64 -45.94
N ARG A 15 -2.55 -0.54 -45.66
CA ARG A 15 -1.26 -0.58 -44.95
C ARG A 15 -1.55 -0.92 -43.49
N SER A 16 -1.56 -2.20 -43.19
CA SER A 16 -1.56 -2.70 -41.81
C SER A 16 -0.30 -2.19 -41.12
N PHE A 17 -0.44 -1.15 -40.30
CA PHE A 17 0.54 -0.81 -39.28
C PHE A 17 0.57 -1.95 -38.26
N ILE A 18 1.63 -2.77 -38.32
CA ILE A 18 1.93 -3.74 -37.27
C ILE A 18 2.25 -2.93 -36.01
N ARG A 19 1.32 -2.86 -35.07
CA ARG A 19 1.60 -2.38 -33.71
C ARG A 19 2.49 -3.42 -33.05
N TYR A 20 3.77 -3.10 -32.90
CA TYR A 20 4.66 -3.85 -32.01
C TYR A 20 4.11 -3.68 -30.59
N LEU A 21 3.54 -4.74 -30.04
CA LEU A 21 3.20 -4.80 -28.62
C LEU A 21 4.53 -4.88 -27.85
N GLN A 22 4.88 -3.82 -27.14
CA GLN A 22 5.95 -3.89 -26.14
C GLN A 22 5.40 -4.66 -24.94
N THR A 23 5.94 -5.85 -24.69
CA THR A 23 5.70 -6.57 -23.43
C THR A 23 6.70 -6.03 -22.42
N SER A 24 6.23 -5.24 -21.45
CA SER A 24 7.02 -5.00 -20.24
C SER A 24 7.21 -6.32 -19.49
N SER A 25 8.31 -6.45 -18.75
CA SER A 25 8.45 -7.52 -17.77
C SER A 25 7.25 -7.51 -16.81
N SER A 26 6.75 -8.68 -16.47
CA SER A 26 5.71 -8.86 -15.45
C SER A 26 6.20 -8.22 -14.14
N LEU A 27 5.60 -7.10 -13.75
CA LEU A 27 5.71 -6.60 -12.39
C LEU A 27 4.58 -7.25 -11.62
N SER A 28 4.89 -8.34 -10.91
CA SER A 28 4.01 -8.94 -9.92
C SER A 28 3.77 -7.92 -8.81
N ALA A 29 2.64 -7.21 -8.86
CA ALA A 29 2.21 -6.35 -7.77
C ALA A 29 2.05 -7.24 -6.52
N GLY A 30 2.88 -7.01 -5.49
CA GLY A 30 2.79 -7.69 -4.19
C GLY A 30 3.95 -8.63 -3.83
N GLU A 31 4.68 -9.23 -4.79
CA GLU A 31 5.79 -10.14 -4.45
C GLU A 31 6.92 -9.46 -3.69
N TYR A 32 7.09 -8.15 -3.88
CA TYR A 32 8.12 -7.40 -3.17
C TYR A 32 7.94 -7.45 -1.65
N GLU A 33 6.72 -7.33 -1.15
CA GLU A 33 6.40 -7.25 0.29
C GLU A 33 6.68 -8.57 1.04
N TYR A 34 6.77 -9.69 0.32
CA TYR A 34 6.94 -11.03 0.88
C TYR A 34 8.34 -11.61 0.72
N GLN A 35 9.30 -10.82 0.23
CA GLN A 35 10.69 -11.26 0.14
C GLN A 35 11.43 -11.03 1.46
N ASP A 36 12.26 -11.99 1.85
CA ASP A 36 13.17 -11.84 2.98
C ASP A 36 14.29 -10.82 2.68
N PRO A 37 14.81 -10.11 3.71
CA PRO A 37 15.99 -9.27 3.58
C PRO A 37 17.19 -10.07 3.07
N LYS A 38 17.97 -9.51 2.14
CA LYS A 38 19.13 -10.20 1.57
C LYS A 38 20.37 -10.13 2.45
N SER A 39 20.44 -9.10 3.29
CA SER A 39 21.51 -8.88 4.26
C SER A 39 20.97 -8.24 5.55
N GLU A 40 21.75 -8.36 6.64
CA GLU A 40 21.40 -7.74 7.92
C GLU A 40 21.37 -6.20 7.84
N ASP A 41 22.08 -5.59 6.89
CA ASP A 41 22.10 -4.13 6.68
C ASP A 41 20.79 -3.57 6.11
N GLU A 42 19.92 -4.44 5.60
CA GLU A 42 18.59 -4.11 5.09
C GLU A 42 17.50 -4.33 6.14
N VAL A 43 17.82 -4.94 7.28
CA VAL A 43 16.83 -5.29 8.31
C VAL A 43 16.40 -4.05 9.09
N VAL A 44 15.09 -3.91 9.26
CA VAL A 44 14.46 -2.88 10.10
C VAL A 44 13.57 -3.60 11.11
N ASN A 45 13.88 -3.46 12.41
CA ASN A 45 13.07 -4.07 13.46
C ASN A 45 11.83 -3.21 13.73
N VAL A 46 10.66 -3.83 13.77
CA VAL A 46 9.38 -3.17 14.04
C VAL A 46 8.70 -3.86 15.21
N THR A 47 8.17 -3.08 16.15
CA THR A 47 7.36 -3.61 17.27
C THR A 47 5.92 -3.15 17.11
N PHE A 48 4.99 -4.09 17.01
CA PHE A 48 3.56 -3.80 17.05
C PHE A 48 3.04 -3.98 18.47
N ILE A 49 2.34 -2.98 19.01
CA ILE A 49 1.55 -3.10 20.23
C ILE A 49 0.11 -3.40 19.79
N LEU A 50 -0.33 -4.62 20.07
CA LEU A 50 -1.64 -5.14 19.69
C LEU A 50 -2.75 -4.54 20.56
N ARG A 51 -4.01 -4.79 20.19
CA ARG A 51 -5.18 -4.25 20.89
C ARG A 51 -5.30 -4.76 22.34
N ASP A 52 -4.81 -5.97 22.62
CA ASP A 52 -4.74 -6.56 23.97
C ASP A 52 -3.57 -6.01 24.82
N GLY A 53 -2.74 -5.13 24.25
CA GLY A 53 -1.54 -4.58 24.88
C GLY A 53 -0.28 -5.44 24.72
N THR A 54 -0.39 -6.62 24.10
CA THR A 54 0.76 -7.50 23.84
C THR A 54 1.67 -6.89 22.77
N SER A 55 2.99 -7.01 22.96
CA SER A 55 3.97 -6.58 21.96
C SER A 55 4.36 -7.73 21.03
N LYS A 56 4.34 -7.49 19.72
CA LYS A 56 4.80 -8.41 18.68
C LYS A 56 5.95 -7.80 17.89
N LYS A 57 7.13 -8.38 18.01
CA LYS A 57 8.34 -7.94 17.32
C LYS A 57 8.46 -8.66 15.99
N VAL A 58 8.70 -7.91 14.91
CA VAL A 58 8.88 -8.44 13.57
C VAL A 58 10.13 -7.86 12.92
N ARG A 59 10.64 -8.56 11.92
CA ARG A 59 11.77 -8.11 11.09
C ARG A 59 11.23 -7.77 9.71
N GLY A 60 11.24 -6.48 9.37
CA GLY A 60 11.01 -6.02 8.00
C GLY A 60 12.34 -5.77 7.29
N LYS A 61 12.25 -5.44 6.00
CA LYS A 61 13.36 -4.91 5.23
C LYS A 61 13.11 -3.46 4.83
N VAL A 62 14.18 -2.74 4.52
CA VAL A 62 14.09 -1.42 3.89
C VAL A 62 13.25 -1.53 2.61
N GLY A 63 12.27 -0.65 2.49
CA GLY A 63 11.31 -0.59 1.39
C GLY A 63 9.98 -1.31 1.67
N ASP A 64 9.86 -2.12 2.72
CA ASP A 64 8.58 -2.77 3.04
C ASP A 64 7.51 -1.73 3.38
N ASN A 65 6.30 -1.99 2.92
CA ASN A 65 5.10 -1.32 3.40
C ASN A 65 4.71 -1.88 4.77
N VAL A 66 4.56 -1.01 5.76
CA VAL A 66 4.28 -1.44 7.14
C VAL A 66 2.98 -2.23 7.27
N MET A 67 1.96 -1.92 6.49
CA MET A 67 0.67 -2.62 6.53
C MET A 67 0.78 -4.04 5.96
N TYR A 68 1.46 -4.22 4.83
CA TYR A 68 1.72 -5.57 4.30
C TYR A 68 2.68 -6.37 5.19
N LEU A 69 3.68 -5.72 5.80
CA LEU A 69 4.52 -6.35 6.81
C LEU A 69 3.70 -6.85 8.00
N ALA A 70 2.74 -6.06 8.47
CA ALA A 70 1.84 -6.45 9.54
C ALA A 70 1.03 -7.71 9.17
N HIS A 71 0.45 -7.73 7.96
CA HIS A 71 -0.28 -8.90 7.43
C HIS A 71 0.60 -10.14 7.34
N ARG A 72 1.80 -10.01 6.76
CA ARG A 72 2.78 -11.09 6.60
C ARG A 72 3.12 -11.78 7.93
N TYR A 73 3.17 -11.01 9.01
CA TYR A 73 3.47 -11.54 10.34
C TYR A 73 2.21 -11.84 11.16
N GLY A 74 1.00 -11.74 10.62
CA GLY A 74 -0.26 -12.01 11.33
C GLY A 74 -0.54 -11.02 12.45
N VAL A 75 -0.33 -9.73 12.19
CA VAL A 75 -0.81 -8.63 13.03
C VAL A 75 -2.16 -8.20 12.46
N GLU A 76 -3.18 -8.07 13.32
CA GLU A 76 -4.57 -7.80 12.92
C GLU A 76 -4.83 -6.32 12.54
N ILE A 77 -4.01 -5.79 11.64
CA ILE A 77 -4.30 -4.55 10.92
C ILE A 77 -5.18 -4.92 9.73
N GLU A 78 -6.27 -4.18 9.51
CA GLU A 78 -7.26 -4.57 8.50
C GLU A 78 -6.79 -4.23 7.08
N GLY A 79 -6.54 -2.95 6.79
CA GLY A 79 -6.05 -2.54 5.47
C GLY A 79 -7.04 -2.79 4.32
N ALA A 80 -8.34 -2.57 4.54
CA ALA A 80 -9.43 -2.91 3.63
C ALA A 80 -9.35 -2.34 2.19
N CYS A 81 -8.57 -1.28 1.95
CA CYS A 81 -8.36 -0.71 0.61
C CYS A 81 -7.03 -1.09 -0.04
N GLU A 82 -6.27 -2.01 0.57
CA GLU A 82 -5.04 -2.55 -0.02
C GLU A 82 -4.00 -1.46 -0.36
N ALA A 83 -3.76 -0.56 0.59
CA ALA A 83 -2.87 0.60 0.44
C ALA A 83 -3.28 1.64 -0.63
N SER A 84 -4.51 1.60 -1.15
CA SER A 84 -5.00 2.55 -2.16
C SER A 84 -5.36 3.94 -1.62
N LEU A 85 -5.03 4.25 -0.37
CA LEU A 85 -5.37 5.52 0.31
C LEU A 85 -6.87 5.87 0.23
N ALA A 86 -7.75 4.86 0.35
CA ALA A 86 -9.19 5.01 0.23
C ALA A 86 -9.96 4.64 1.51
N CYS A 87 -9.25 4.37 2.61
CA CYS A 87 -9.85 4.10 3.92
C CYS A 87 -8.84 4.39 5.05
N SER A 88 -9.31 4.33 6.30
CA SER A 88 -8.49 4.50 7.52
C SER A 88 -8.39 3.25 8.39
N THR A 89 -8.71 2.08 7.85
CA THR A 89 -8.68 0.79 8.58
C THR A 89 -7.26 0.28 8.89
N CYS A 90 -6.24 0.91 8.29
CA CYS A 90 -4.82 0.65 8.57
C CYS A 90 -4.21 1.65 9.58
N HIS A 91 -5.04 2.42 10.28
CA HIS A 91 -4.62 3.41 11.26
C HIS A 91 -3.77 2.81 12.38
N VAL A 92 -2.65 3.47 12.69
CA VAL A 92 -1.74 3.15 13.80
C VAL A 92 -1.29 4.44 14.50
N TYR A 93 -0.82 4.32 15.74
CA TYR A 93 -0.07 5.37 16.42
C TYR A 93 1.43 5.08 16.33
N VAL A 94 2.21 6.06 15.89
CA VAL A 94 3.67 5.98 15.80
C VAL A 94 4.30 6.49 17.10
N ASP A 95 5.35 5.84 17.58
CA ASP A 95 6.08 6.34 18.74
C ASP A 95 6.77 7.69 18.47
N GLU A 96 6.89 8.52 19.51
CA GLU A 96 7.42 9.88 19.39
C GLU A 96 8.88 9.92 18.91
N ALA A 97 9.68 8.87 19.18
CA ALA A 97 11.08 8.83 18.77
C ALA A 97 11.26 8.62 17.25
N HIS A 98 10.22 8.14 16.56
CA HIS A 98 10.25 7.90 15.12
C HIS A 98 9.31 8.81 14.33
N LEU A 99 8.35 9.49 14.97
CA LEU A 99 7.40 10.37 14.30
C LEU A 99 8.11 11.45 13.46
N ASN A 100 9.15 12.08 14.00
CA ASN A 100 9.94 13.12 13.30
C ASN A 100 10.85 12.57 12.19
N LYS A 101 11.03 11.25 12.10
CA LYS A 101 11.82 10.58 11.04
C LYS A 101 10.95 10.17 9.86
N LEU A 102 9.63 10.18 10.04
CA LEU A 102 8.69 10.00 8.95
C LEU A 102 8.48 11.32 8.23
N SER A 103 8.14 11.25 6.94
CA SER A 103 7.57 12.40 6.27
C SER A 103 6.25 12.78 6.93
N GLU A 104 5.93 14.07 6.95
CA GLU A 104 4.61 14.54 7.34
C GLU A 104 3.53 13.85 6.49
N PRO A 105 2.34 13.58 7.05
CA PRO A 105 1.23 13.07 6.28
C PRO A 105 0.88 14.08 5.18
N LYS A 106 0.48 13.58 4.02
CA LYS A 106 -0.03 14.43 2.94
C LYS A 106 -1.48 14.77 3.21
N GLU A 107 -1.99 15.81 2.56
CA GLU A 107 -3.40 16.23 2.66
C GLU A 107 -4.36 15.05 2.41
N GLU A 108 -4.09 14.19 1.42
CA GLU A 108 -4.95 13.04 1.14
C GLU A 108 -4.89 11.97 2.25
N GLU A 109 -3.77 11.86 2.97
CA GLU A 109 -3.67 11.00 4.16
C GLU A 109 -4.44 11.61 5.34
N GLU A 110 -4.34 12.92 5.54
CA GLU A 110 -5.04 13.66 6.59
C GLU A 110 -6.57 13.55 6.41
N ASP A 111 -7.07 13.73 5.19
CA ASP A 111 -8.49 13.55 4.85
C ASP A 111 -9.02 12.17 5.25
N MET A 112 -8.19 11.13 5.06
CA MET A 112 -8.55 9.77 5.46
C MET A 112 -8.45 9.57 6.97
N LEU A 113 -7.44 10.17 7.62
CA LEU A 113 -7.24 10.12 9.07
C LEU A 113 -8.38 10.81 9.84
N ASP A 114 -9.00 11.85 9.29
CA ASP A 114 -10.17 12.51 9.91
C ASP A 114 -11.37 11.58 10.12
N MET A 115 -11.46 10.51 9.32
CA MET A 115 -12.48 9.48 9.49
C MET A 115 -12.08 8.38 10.49
N ALA A 116 -10.84 8.37 10.97
CA ALA A 116 -10.31 7.34 11.86
C ALA A 116 -10.85 7.49 13.30
N PRO A 117 -11.25 6.40 13.96
CA PRO A 117 -11.64 6.44 15.37
C PRO A 117 -10.42 6.76 16.26
N LEU A 118 -10.65 7.52 17.33
CA LEU A 118 -9.63 7.81 18.35
C LEU A 118 -8.36 8.45 17.77
N LEU A 119 -8.49 9.38 16.82
CA LEU A 119 -7.37 10.09 16.21
C LEU A 119 -6.50 10.81 17.27
N LYS A 120 -5.18 10.81 17.06
CA LYS A 120 -4.15 11.44 17.90
C LYS A 120 -3.13 12.16 17.02
N PRO A 121 -2.33 13.10 17.57
CA PRO A 121 -1.29 13.80 16.80
C PRO A 121 -0.21 12.89 16.18
N ASN A 122 0.01 11.71 16.76
CA ASN A 122 0.95 10.71 16.26
C ASN A 122 0.26 9.60 15.43
N SER A 123 -0.98 9.81 14.99
CA SER A 123 -1.69 8.90 14.10
C SER A 123 -1.12 8.94 12.69
N ARG A 124 -0.97 7.77 12.08
CA ARG A 124 -0.61 7.61 10.67
C ARG A 124 -1.39 6.45 10.05
N LEU A 125 -1.50 6.46 8.72
CA LEU A 125 -1.93 5.28 7.98
C LEU A 125 -0.73 4.38 7.72
N SER A 126 -0.71 3.19 8.32
CA SER A 126 0.43 2.27 8.17
C SER A 126 0.72 1.92 6.71
N CYS A 127 -0.29 1.95 5.83
CA CYS A 127 -0.09 1.71 4.40
C CYS A 127 0.67 2.84 3.67
N GLN A 128 0.83 4.02 4.28
CA GLN A 128 1.61 5.13 3.75
C GLN A 128 3.04 5.18 4.34
N ILE A 129 3.37 4.25 5.24
CA ILE A 129 4.70 4.15 5.84
C ILE A 129 5.51 3.09 5.10
N VAL A 130 6.60 3.54 4.48
CA VAL A 130 7.62 2.68 3.88
C VAL A 130 8.83 2.60 4.81
N LEU A 131 9.29 1.41 5.13
CA LEU A 131 10.42 1.23 6.04
C LEU A 131 11.71 1.80 5.47
N THR A 132 12.35 2.69 6.23
CA THR A 132 13.70 3.17 5.97
C THR A 132 14.64 2.72 7.09
N LYS A 133 15.95 2.82 6.88
CA LYS A 133 16.94 2.46 7.90
C LYS A 133 16.79 3.26 9.20
N GLU A 134 16.28 4.50 9.10
CA GLU A 134 16.10 5.40 10.24
C GLU A 134 14.97 4.97 11.18
N LEU A 135 14.06 4.13 10.66
CA LEU A 135 12.92 3.56 11.40
C LEU A 135 13.27 2.29 12.16
N ASN A 136 14.55 1.93 12.28
CA ASN A 136 14.94 0.75 13.04
C ASN A 136 14.53 0.87 14.52
N ASN A 137 13.79 -0.13 15.01
CA ASN A 137 13.16 -0.20 16.32
C ASN A 137 11.92 0.70 16.50
N ILE A 138 11.28 1.10 15.39
CA ILE A 138 9.98 1.77 15.43
C ILE A 138 8.94 0.93 16.18
N THR A 139 8.13 1.60 16.98
CA THR A 139 7.00 1.01 17.69
C THR A 139 5.70 1.59 17.18
N LEU A 140 4.78 0.71 16.78
CA LEU A 140 3.48 1.04 16.21
C LEU A 140 2.38 0.45 17.08
N THR A 141 1.48 1.28 17.57
CA THR A 141 0.38 0.84 18.42
C THR A 141 -0.92 0.80 17.63
N LEU A 142 -1.62 -0.32 17.69
CA LEU A 142 -2.94 -0.46 17.09
C LEU A 142 -4.00 0.29 17.94
N PRO A 143 -4.92 1.03 17.31
CA PRO A 143 -6.06 1.59 18.02
C PRO A 143 -6.99 0.48 18.51
N GLN A 144 -7.68 0.72 19.63
CA GLN A 144 -8.59 -0.25 20.26
C GLN A 144 -9.77 -0.64 19.35
N VAL A 145 -10.17 0.28 18.47
CA VAL A 145 -11.27 0.08 17.53
C VAL A 145 -10.81 0.59 16.17
N THR A 146 -11.14 -0.14 15.11
CA THR A 146 -11.02 0.31 13.72
C THR A 146 -12.42 0.38 13.11
N ARG A 147 -12.67 1.41 12.28
CA ARG A 147 -13.98 1.58 11.64
C ARG A 147 -14.04 0.68 10.40
N ASN A 148 -14.44 -0.56 10.59
CA ASN A 148 -14.70 -1.47 9.48
C ASN A 148 -16.19 -1.76 9.33
N PHE A 149 -16.66 -1.80 8.09
CA PHE A 149 -18.08 -1.96 7.75
C PHE A 149 -18.55 -3.43 7.76
N TYR A 150 -17.74 -4.38 8.24
CA TYR A 150 -18.17 -5.78 8.34
C TYR A 150 -19.39 -5.89 9.26
N VAL A 151 -20.55 -6.07 8.63
CA VAL A 151 -21.85 -6.21 9.28
C VAL A 151 -22.00 -7.53 10.05
N ASP A 152 -21.10 -8.50 9.81
CA ASP A 152 -21.25 -9.87 10.32
C ASP A 152 -20.06 -10.37 11.17
N GLY A 153 -19.10 -9.50 11.54
CA GLY A 153 -17.94 -9.88 12.35
C GLY A 153 -16.95 -10.83 11.66
N HIS A 154 -17.04 -10.98 10.33
CA HIS A 154 -16.10 -11.76 9.54
C HIS A 154 -14.77 -10.99 9.37
N VAL A 155 -13.67 -11.62 9.76
CA VAL A 155 -12.31 -11.13 9.48
C VAL A 155 -11.84 -11.83 8.19
N PRO A 156 -11.75 -11.13 7.05
CA PRO A 156 -11.23 -11.73 5.83
C PRO A 156 -9.75 -12.09 6.01
N GLU A 157 -9.31 -13.15 5.35
CA GLU A 157 -7.89 -13.42 5.21
C GLU A 157 -7.29 -12.40 4.21
N PRO A 158 -6.11 -11.81 4.50
CA PRO A 158 -5.38 -11.02 3.53
C PRO A 158 -5.04 -11.88 2.30
N HIS A 159 -5.28 -11.35 1.10
CA HIS A 159 -4.97 -11.99 -0.18
C HIS A 159 -3.51 -11.86 -0.61
#